data_AF-A0A5N5HDE0-F1
#
_entry.id   AF-A0A5N5HDE0-F1
#
_cell.length_a   1.000
_cell.length_b   1.000
_cell.length_c   1.000
_cell.angle_alpha   90.00
_cell.angle_beta   90.00
_cell.angle_gamma   90.00
#
_symmetry.space_group_name_H-M   'P 1'
#
loop_
_entity.id
_entity.type
_entity.pdbx_description
1 polymer ?
#
loop_
_entity_poly.entity_id
_entity_poly.type
_entity_poly.pdbx_seq_one_letter_code
_entity_poly.pdbx_strand_id
1 'polypeptide(L)'
;MDSALVGSFSKASLGGNVWRRDNLHKNCFSGSYVAVRVSRRRAWDILESYCGVGFQQHIFQQNTRGTKEKSTFYRRHDKKFLVNATAGHPLESEPEAYNPKSIWNSIKNAIDAFYRFSRPHTVIGTALSIISVSLLAVKNLSDLSPLFFRGVLEAVVAALFMNIYIVGLNQLSDIDIDKVNKPYLPLASGEYSVGTGIMIVTSFLIMSLWLGWVVGSWPLFWALFISFVLGTAYSINLPLLRWKRSAVVAAMCILAVRAVIVQLAFFLHMQMHVYKRPAAFSRPLIFATAFMSFFSIVIALFKDIPDIDGDKIFGIRSFTVRMGQKRVFWICISLLEMAYSVAVLVGASSGFMLSKCVTVLGHTILAVVLWNRAKSVDLNSKAAITSFYMFVWKVNAYYHYLNAIAVE
;
A
#
# COMPACT_ATOMS: atom_id res chain seq x y z
N MET A 1 -68.68 -11.35 36.09
CA MET A 1 -68.34 -12.31 35.02
C MET A 1 -67.33 -11.62 34.10
N ASP A 2 -66.25 -11.05 34.63
CA ASP A 2 -64.99 -11.68 35.13
C ASP A 2 -64.07 -11.90 33.91
N SER A 3 -62.84 -11.37 33.79
CA SER A 3 -61.78 -10.96 34.74
C SER A 3 -60.80 -9.98 34.02
N ALA A 4 -60.38 -8.84 34.57
CA ALA A 4 -59.17 -8.56 35.40
C ALA A 4 -57.83 -9.07 34.81
N LEU A 5 -56.76 -8.30 34.55
CA LEU A 5 -55.90 -7.46 35.42
C LEU A 5 -55.06 -6.49 34.53
N VAL A 6 -55.00 -5.16 34.75
CA VAL A 6 -54.18 -4.34 35.70
C VAL A 6 -52.67 -4.30 35.41
N GLY A 7 -52.16 -3.07 35.23
CA GLY A 7 -50.73 -2.72 35.24
C GLY A 7 -50.49 -1.23 34.94
N SER A 8 -50.76 -0.36 35.91
CA SER A 8 -50.55 1.10 35.84
C SER A 8 -49.09 1.51 36.05
N PHE A 9 -48.64 2.60 35.41
CA PHE A 9 -47.61 3.47 35.99
C PHE A 9 -47.96 4.95 35.82
N SER A 10 -47.61 5.69 36.86
CA SER A 10 -48.12 6.98 37.32
C SER A 10 -47.57 8.21 36.60
N LYS A 11 -48.41 9.25 36.51
CA LYS A 11 -48.05 10.64 36.20
C LYS A 11 -48.38 11.49 37.44
N ALA A 12 -47.42 12.26 37.96
CA ALA A 12 -47.68 13.39 38.84
C ALA A 12 -46.56 14.43 38.71
N SER A 13 -46.98 15.69 38.80
CA SER A 13 -46.25 16.91 38.47
C SER A 13 -45.81 17.70 39.71
N LEU A 14 -44.87 18.63 39.47
CA LEU A 14 -44.74 19.96 40.08
C LEU A 14 -44.37 20.10 41.57
N GLY A 15 -43.29 20.87 41.79
CA GLY A 15 -42.95 21.47 43.08
C GLY A 15 -41.59 22.18 43.02
N GLY A 16 -41.57 23.45 42.59
CA GLY A 16 -40.41 24.32 42.75
C GLY A 16 -40.35 24.92 44.14
N ASN A 17 -39.14 25.24 44.62
CA ASN A 17 -38.89 26.43 45.45
C ASN A 17 -37.40 26.79 45.49
N VAL A 18 -37.20 28.10 45.61
CA VAL A 18 -36.02 28.95 45.38
C VAL A 18 -35.19 29.11 46.67
N TRP A 19 -34.03 29.78 46.57
CA TRP A 19 -33.15 30.39 47.60
C TRP A 19 -31.92 29.52 47.98
N ARG A 20 -30.67 30.00 48.08
CA ARG A 20 -30.05 31.32 47.92
C ARG A 20 -28.52 31.13 47.73
N ARG A 21 -27.92 32.08 47.01
CA ARG A 21 -26.49 32.42 46.93
C ARG A 21 -25.91 32.70 48.33
N ASP A 22 -24.68 32.25 48.62
CA ASP A 22 -23.55 33.16 48.89
C ASP A 22 -22.23 32.44 49.25
N ASN A 23 -21.14 33.14 48.94
CA ASN A 23 -19.77 33.02 49.44
C ASN A 23 -18.83 31.98 48.84
N LEU A 24 -18.12 32.39 47.79
CA LEU A 24 -16.65 32.27 47.78
C LEU A 24 -16.03 33.47 47.07
N HIS A 25 -15.26 34.22 47.84
CA HIS A 25 -14.72 35.52 47.54
C HIS A 25 -13.23 35.40 47.21
N LYS A 26 -12.82 36.14 46.18
CA LYS A 26 -11.47 36.66 45.88
C LYS A 26 -10.30 35.67 45.78
N ASN A 27 -9.77 35.55 44.56
CA ASN A 27 -8.56 36.30 44.24
C ASN A 27 -8.48 36.57 42.72
N CYS A 28 -8.36 37.85 42.39
CA CYS A 28 -8.15 38.38 41.06
C CYS A 28 -6.64 38.55 40.87
N PHE A 29 -6.06 38.07 39.77
CA PHE A 29 -4.89 38.73 39.19
C PHE A 29 -4.86 38.64 37.66
N SER A 30 -4.58 39.81 37.12
CA SER A 30 -4.46 40.28 35.74
C SER A 30 -3.69 39.36 34.77
N GLY A 31 -4.07 39.44 33.50
CA GLY A 31 -3.55 38.61 32.42
C GLY A 31 -2.13 38.90 31.96
N SER A 32 -1.63 37.96 31.16
CA SER A 32 -0.62 38.19 30.13
C SER A 32 -0.75 37.10 29.06
N TYR A 33 -0.91 37.51 27.80
CA TYR A 33 -0.73 36.62 26.65
C TYR A 33 0.70 36.10 26.65
N VAL A 34 0.89 34.80 26.86
CA VAL A 34 2.19 34.13 26.64
C VAL A 34 2.06 33.23 25.43
N ALA A 35 2.64 33.69 24.32
CA ALA A 35 2.90 32.86 23.15
C ALA A 35 3.85 31.73 23.54
N VAL A 36 3.38 30.48 23.53
CA VAL A 36 4.25 29.32 23.68
C VAL A 36 4.98 29.10 22.35
N ARG A 37 6.15 29.70 22.25
CA ARG A 37 7.14 29.45 21.20
C ARG A 37 7.76 28.07 21.48
N VAL A 38 7.18 27.02 20.90
CA VAL A 38 7.76 25.67 20.98
C VAL A 38 9.06 25.67 20.18
N SER A 39 10.15 25.47 20.92
CA SER A 39 11.54 25.39 20.45
C SER A 39 11.70 24.39 19.30
N ARG A 40 12.19 24.90 18.18
CA ARG A 40 12.56 24.17 16.95
C ARG A 40 13.76 23.22 17.14
N ARG A 41 14.32 23.09 18.35
CA ARG A 41 15.53 22.27 18.60
C ARG A 41 15.26 20.78 18.84
N ARG A 42 14.08 20.38 19.31
CA ARG A 42 13.82 18.96 19.63
C ARG A 42 13.48 18.06 18.43
N ALA A 43 13.24 18.65 17.26
CA ALA A 43 12.95 17.92 16.03
C ALA A 43 14.22 17.55 15.23
N TRP A 44 15.35 18.22 15.49
CA TRP A 44 16.62 17.93 14.83
C TRP A 44 17.38 16.78 15.47
N ASP A 45 17.27 16.60 16.80
CA ASP A 45 17.96 15.55 17.55
C ASP A 45 17.48 14.11 17.23
N ILE A 46 16.36 13.94 16.52
CA ILE A 46 15.82 12.62 16.16
C ILE A 46 16.27 12.19 14.75
N LEU A 47 16.65 13.13 13.88
CA LEU A 47 17.17 12.82 12.55
C LEU A 47 18.62 12.29 12.61
N GLU A 48 19.37 12.69 13.63
CA GLU A 48 20.76 12.27 13.86
C GLU A 48 20.88 10.81 14.35
N SER A 49 19.84 10.31 15.03
CA SER A 49 19.77 8.92 15.52
C SER A 49 19.72 7.86 14.40
N TYR A 50 19.42 8.25 13.16
CA TYR A 50 19.41 7.34 11.99
C TYR A 50 20.59 7.56 11.03
N CYS A 51 21.42 8.58 11.24
CA CYS A 51 22.60 8.89 10.40
C CYS A 51 23.95 8.66 11.10
N GLY A 52 23.98 8.28 12.38
CA GLY A 52 25.20 8.20 13.20
C GLY A 52 25.83 6.81 13.36
N VAL A 53 25.77 5.92 12.37
CA VAL A 53 26.53 4.65 12.42
C VAL A 53 27.22 4.40 11.09
N GLY A 54 28.44 4.91 10.99
CA GLY A 54 29.36 4.55 9.90
C GLY A 54 30.16 5.73 9.38
N PHE A 55 31.16 6.16 10.15
CA PHE A 55 32.48 6.67 9.71
C PHE A 55 33.06 7.62 10.76
N GLN A 56 33.99 7.15 11.58
CA GLN A 56 35.24 7.86 11.91
C GLN A 56 36.03 7.06 12.93
N GLN A 57 37.03 6.33 12.47
CA GLN A 57 38.11 5.89 13.32
C GLN A 57 39.39 5.90 12.51
N HIS A 58 39.97 7.10 12.32
CA HIS A 58 41.40 7.24 12.03
C HIS A 58 41.88 8.66 12.37
N ILE A 59 42.87 8.69 13.28
CA ILE A 59 43.93 9.68 13.44
C ILE A 59 43.54 11.03 14.09
N PHE A 60 43.88 11.18 15.38
CA PHE A 60 44.82 12.22 15.81
C PHE A 60 45.44 11.89 17.18
N GLN A 61 46.75 11.64 17.18
CA GLN A 61 47.60 11.59 18.38
C GLN A 61 47.77 13.00 18.94
N GLN A 62 47.52 13.20 20.23
CA GLN A 62 48.01 14.35 20.96
C GLN A 62 49.12 13.94 21.95
N ASN A 63 50.24 14.66 21.80
CA ASN A 63 51.37 14.70 22.71
C ASN A 63 50.96 14.86 24.17
N THR A 64 51.51 14.02 25.05
CA THR A 64 51.73 14.36 26.46
C THR A 64 53.11 13.87 26.90
N ARG A 65 53.82 14.77 27.58
CA ARG A 65 55.22 14.70 27.97
C ARG A 65 55.31 14.32 29.45
N GLY A 66 56.23 13.40 29.79
CA GLY A 66 56.64 13.02 31.17
C GLY A 66 55.80 11.89 31.74
N THR A 67 56.32 10.82 32.35
CA THR A 67 57.50 10.74 33.22
C THR A 67 57.87 9.26 33.46
N LYS A 68 59.18 8.97 33.47
CA LYS A 68 59.92 7.92 34.21
C LYS A 68 59.55 6.43 34.15
N GLU A 69 60.59 5.69 33.74
CA GLU A 69 61.20 4.51 34.37
C GLU A 69 60.86 3.08 33.92
N LYS A 70 61.93 2.43 33.43
CA LYS A 70 62.40 1.06 33.65
C LYS A 70 61.60 -0.10 33.04
N SER A 71 62.21 -0.76 32.05
CA SER A 71 62.79 -2.12 32.25
C SER A 71 63.59 -2.61 31.02
N THR A 72 64.89 -2.79 31.25
CA THR A 72 65.78 -3.90 30.81
C THR A 72 65.40 -4.71 29.55
N PHE A 73 66.15 -4.63 28.45
CA PHE A 73 67.37 -5.40 28.11
C PHE A 73 67.15 -6.91 27.82
N TYR A 74 67.23 -7.29 26.53
CA TYR A 74 67.94 -8.45 25.93
C TYR A 74 67.87 -8.26 24.39
N ARG A 75 68.95 -7.90 23.67
CA ARG A 75 69.98 -8.76 23.02
C ARG A 75 69.38 -9.99 22.31
N ARG A 76 69.68 -10.38 21.07
CA ARG A 76 70.81 -10.07 20.17
C ARG A 76 70.57 -10.73 18.79
N HIS A 77 70.83 -9.97 17.72
CA HIS A 77 71.37 -10.35 16.39
C HIS A 77 70.62 -11.25 15.39
N ASP A 78 70.21 -10.59 14.31
CA ASP A 78 70.46 -10.86 12.88
C ASP A 78 71.41 -11.99 12.47
N LYS A 79 71.04 -12.68 11.38
CA LYS A 79 71.91 -12.83 10.21
C LYS A 79 71.13 -13.12 8.91
N LYS A 80 71.28 -12.17 7.96
CA LYS A 80 71.47 -12.29 6.50
C LYS A 80 70.40 -13.01 5.64
N PHE A 81 69.85 -12.32 4.63
CA PHE A 81 70.50 -12.12 3.32
C PHE A 81 69.78 -11.09 2.43
N LEU A 82 70.63 -10.27 1.81
CA LEU A 82 70.46 -9.22 0.80
C LEU A 82 69.75 -9.65 -0.49
N VAL A 83 68.78 -8.87 -1.01
CA VAL A 83 68.62 -8.57 -2.45
C VAL A 83 67.93 -7.21 -2.63
N ASN A 84 68.56 -6.32 -3.40
CA ASN A 84 68.03 -5.04 -3.88
C ASN A 84 66.92 -5.23 -4.92
N ALA A 85 65.82 -4.50 -4.80
CA ALA A 85 64.91 -4.23 -5.92
C ALA A 85 64.43 -2.77 -5.86
N THR A 86 65.13 -1.89 -6.57
CA THR A 86 64.63 -0.59 -7.00
C THR A 86 64.06 -0.73 -8.41
N ALA A 87 62.77 -0.49 -8.60
CA ALA A 87 62.18 0.05 -9.84
C ALA A 87 60.77 0.55 -9.53
N GLY A 88 60.44 1.73 -10.07
CA GLY A 88 59.36 2.59 -9.59
C GLY A 88 57.94 2.07 -9.80
N HIS A 89 57.03 2.60 -8.98
CA HIS A 89 55.60 2.60 -9.23
C HIS A 89 55.26 3.65 -10.30
N PRO A 90 54.66 3.30 -11.43
CA PRO A 90 53.83 4.22 -12.18
C PRO A 90 52.43 4.21 -11.57
N LEU A 91 52.01 5.40 -11.18
CA LEU A 91 50.66 5.74 -10.81
C LEU A 91 49.91 5.93 -12.15
N GLU A 92 49.34 4.85 -12.69
CA GLU A 92 48.42 4.92 -13.83
C GLU A 92 47.04 4.43 -13.37
N SER A 93 46.20 5.41 -13.05
CA SER A 93 44.75 5.28 -13.15
C SER A 93 44.41 5.10 -14.63
N GLU A 94 44.19 3.87 -15.08
CA GLU A 94 43.52 3.63 -16.35
C GLU A 94 42.13 4.30 -16.31
N PRO A 95 41.76 5.11 -17.31
CA PRO A 95 40.39 5.55 -17.46
C PRO A 95 39.55 4.33 -17.85
N GLU A 96 38.57 3.97 -17.03
CA GLU A 96 37.61 2.90 -17.35
C GLU A 96 37.12 3.07 -18.79
N ALA A 97 37.52 2.16 -19.68
CA ALA A 97 37.04 2.12 -21.04
C ALA A 97 35.52 2.01 -21.00
N TYR A 98 34.84 3.05 -21.49
CA TYR A 98 33.38 3.12 -21.61
C TYR A 98 32.86 1.88 -22.36
N ASN A 99 32.37 0.89 -21.62
CA ASN A 99 31.90 -0.37 -22.20
C ASN A 99 30.37 -0.32 -22.33
N PRO A 100 29.82 -0.10 -23.54
CA PRO A 100 28.37 0.02 -23.75
C PRO A 100 27.58 -1.22 -23.30
N LYS A 101 28.21 -2.40 -23.25
CA LYS A 101 27.61 -3.63 -22.69
C LYS A 101 27.38 -3.53 -21.17
N SER A 102 28.25 -2.82 -20.44
CA SER A 102 28.13 -2.61 -18.99
C SER A 102 26.94 -1.69 -18.64
N ILE A 103 26.77 -0.61 -19.40
CA ILE A 103 25.66 0.35 -19.23
C ILE A 103 24.31 -0.32 -19.51
N TRP A 104 24.22 -1.08 -20.60
CA TRP A 104 22.98 -1.79 -20.94
C TRP A 104 22.58 -2.80 -19.87
N ASN A 105 23.56 -3.51 -19.29
CA ASN A 105 23.30 -4.43 -18.18
C ASN A 105 22.87 -3.69 -16.91
N SER A 106 23.47 -2.53 -16.61
CA SER A 106 23.05 -1.67 -15.50
C SER A 106 21.62 -1.17 -15.66
N ILE A 107 21.25 -0.70 -16.85
CA ILE A 107 19.89 -0.26 -17.18
C ILE A 107 18.90 -1.42 -17.02
N LYS A 108 19.22 -2.61 -17.54
CA LYS A 108 18.38 -3.81 -17.38
C LYS A 108 18.16 -4.16 -15.92
N ASN A 109 19.21 -4.15 -15.11
CA ASN A 109 19.11 -4.45 -13.67
C ASN A 109 18.27 -3.38 -12.96
N ALA A 110 18.45 -2.10 -13.29
CA ALA A 110 17.65 -1.02 -12.71
C ALA A 110 16.16 -1.14 -13.07
N ILE A 111 15.83 -1.49 -14.32
CA ILE A 111 14.46 -1.73 -14.78
C ILE A 111 13.87 -2.95 -14.07
N ASP A 112 14.61 -4.05 -13.96
CA ASP A 112 14.15 -5.26 -13.29
C ASP A 112 13.91 -5.03 -11.79
N ALA A 113 14.83 -4.33 -11.11
CA ALA A 113 14.66 -3.91 -9.73
C ALA A 113 13.41 -3.05 -9.57
N PHE A 114 13.22 -2.05 -10.43
CA PHE A 114 12.03 -1.19 -10.39
C PHE A 114 10.75 -1.98 -10.68
N TYR A 115 10.79 -2.93 -11.61
CA TYR A 115 9.68 -3.83 -11.92
C TYR A 115 9.28 -4.64 -10.68
N ARG A 116 10.24 -5.28 -9.99
CA ARG A 116 10.00 -5.99 -8.73
C ARG A 116 9.48 -5.06 -7.62
N PHE A 117 10.05 -3.86 -7.50
CA PHE A 117 9.63 -2.83 -6.54
C PHE A 117 8.18 -2.39 -6.74
N SER A 118 7.75 -2.21 -7.99
CA SER A 118 6.41 -1.71 -8.35
C SER A 118 5.26 -2.68 -8.05
N ARG A 119 5.56 -3.96 -7.77
CA ARG A 119 4.58 -5.05 -7.62
C ARG A 119 3.59 -5.09 -8.80
N PRO A 120 4.01 -5.64 -9.95
CA PRO A 120 3.33 -5.51 -11.24
C PRO A 120 1.86 -5.95 -11.24
N HIS A 121 1.52 -7.00 -10.48
CA HIS A 121 0.14 -7.46 -10.35
C HIS A 121 -0.80 -6.37 -9.80
N THR A 122 -0.33 -5.52 -8.87
CA THR A 122 -1.12 -4.39 -8.34
C THR A 122 -1.23 -3.26 -9.35
N VAL A 123 -0.17 -2.98 -10.12
CA VAL A 123 -0.13 -1.94 -11.17
C VAL A 123 -1.13 -2.30 -12.28
N ILE A 124 -1.02 -3.52 -12.81
CA ILE A 124 -1.92 -4.04 -13.85
C ILE A 124 -3.36 -4.03 -13.34
N GLY A 125 -3.60 -4.53 -12.12
CA GLY A 125 -4.94 -4.54 -11.52
C GLY A 125 -5.53 -3.13 -11.36
N THR A 126 -4.72 -2.13 -10.98
CA THR A 126 -5.15 -0.73 -10.87
C THR A 126 -5.54 -0.16 -12.23
N ALA A 127 -4.66 -0.32 -13.23
CA ALA A 127 -4.89 0.20 -14.58
C ALA A 127 -6.17 -0.40 -15.19
N LEU A 128 -6.33 -1.72 -15.11
CA LEU A 128 -7.52 -2.40 -15.63
C LEU A 128 -8.80 -1.98 -14.90
N SER A 129 -8.74 -1.79 -13.58
CA SER A 129 -9.89 -1.31 -12.80
C SER A 129 -10.32 0.08 -13.26
N ILE A 130 -9.37 1.00 -13.43
CA ILE A 130 -9.68 2.37 -13.88
C ILE A 130 -10.21 2.38 -15.31
N ILE A 131 -9.61 1.61 -16.21
CA ILE A 131 -10.10 1.49 -17.60
C ILE A 131 -11.52 0.93 -17.62
N SER A 132 -11.77 -0.17 -16.89
CA SER A 132 -13.09 -0.81 -16.81
C SER A 132 -14.16 0.17 -16.30
N VAL A 133 -13.88 0.84 -15.18
CA VAL A 133 -14.78 1.82 -14.58
C VAL A 133 -15.01 3.04 -15.48
N SER A 134 -13.97 3.46 -16.21
CA SER A 134 -14.09 4.56 -17.16
C SER A 134 -15.00 4.22 -18.32
N LEU A 135 -14.97 2.97 -18.80
CA LEU A 135 -15.88 2.47 -19.82
C LEU A 135 -17.34 2.46 -19.34
N LEU A 136 -17.59 2.24 -18.04
CA LEU A 136 -18.95 2.35 -17.49
C LEU A 136 -19.54 3.78 -17.57
N ALA A 137 -18.71 4.81 -17.76
CA ALA A 137 -19.16 6.19 -17.91
C ALA A 137 -19.56 6.56 -19.35
N VAL A 138 -19.24 5.70 -20.33
CA VAL A 138 -19.58 5.84 -21.75
C VAL A 138 -21.07 5.54 -21.93
N LYS A 139 -21.82 6.44 -22.57
CA LYS A 139 -23.25 6.24 -22.89
C LYS A 139 -23.48 5.96 -24.36
N ASN A 140 -22.69 6.58 -25.23
CA ASN A 140 -22.79 6.43 -26.69
C ASN A 140 -21.41 6.16 -27.27
N LEU A 141 -21.35 5.53 -28.45
CA LEU A 141 -20.06 5.30 -29.14
C LEU A 141 -19.30 6.60 -29.45
N SER A 142 -20.02 7.72 -29.63
CA SER A 142 -19.41 9.04 -29.80
C SER A 142 -18.62 9.52 -28.57
N ASP A 143 -18.90 8.97 -27.39
CA ASP A 143 -18.18 9.31 -26.16
C ASP A 143 -16.76 8.73 -26.18
N LEU A 144 -16.47 7.72 -27.01
CA LEU A 144 -15.13 7.17 -27.26
C LEU A 144 -14.32 8.09 -28.18
N SER A 145 -14.06 9.30 -27.68
CA SER A 145 -13.35 10.37 -28.37
C SER A 145 -11.92 10.54 -27.85
N PRO A 146 -11.08 11.37 -28.49
CA PRO A 146 -9.77 11.72 -27.93
C PRO A 146 -9.82 12.30 -26.50
N LEU A 147 -10.95 12.92 -26.12
CA LEU A 147 -11.17 13.40 -24.75
C LEU A 147 -11.28 12.25 -23.75
N PHE A 148 -11.95 11.16 -24.11
CA PHE A 148 -12.03 9.95 -23.28
C PHE A 148 -10.64 9.37 -23.02
N PHE A 149 -9.87 9.14 -24.08
CA PHE A 149 -8.53 8.56 -23.95
C PHE A 149 -7.59 9.45 -23.13
N ARG A 150 -7.69 10.77 -23.29
CA ARG A 150 -6.95 11.73 -22.46
C ARG A 150 -7.32 11.59 -20.97
N GLY A 151 -8.61 11.63 -20.64
CA GLY A 151 -9.06 11.53 -19.25
C GLY A 151 -8.69 10.19 -18.60
N VAL A 152 -8.84 9.09 -19.33
CA VAL A 152 -8.39 7.77 -18.85
C VAL A 152 -6.88 7.76 -18.62
N LEU A 153 -6.09 8.32 -19.52
CA LEU A 153 -4.64 8.38 -19.39
C LEU A 153 -4.22 9.21 -18.16
N GLU A 154 -4.80 10.41 -17.99
CA GLU A 154 -4.57 11.27 -16.82
C GLU A 154 -4.84 10.52 -15.51
N ALA A 155 -6.00 9.85 -15.43
CA ALA A 155 -6.40 9.13 -14.24
C ALA A 155 -5.53 7.89 -13.97
N VAL A 156 -5.21 7.10 -15.00
CA VAL A 156 -4.34 5.92 -14.89
C VAL A 156 -2.95 6.34 -14.44
N VAL A 157 -2.31 7.32 -15.09
CA VAL A 157 -0.95 7.75 -14.75
C VAL A 157 -0.88 8.26 -13.31
N ALA A 158 -1.83 9.12 -12.90
CA ALA A 158 -1.86 9.66 -11.54
C ALA A 158 -2.03 8.56 -10.48
N ALA A 159 -2.92 7.59 -10.75
CA ALA A 159 -3.17 6.46 -9.86
C ALA A 159 -2.01 5.47 -9.80
N LEU A 160 -1.31 5.23 -10.91
CA LEU A 160 -0.14 4.35 -10.93
C LEU A 160 1.01 4.94 -10.11
N PHE A 161 1.22 6.26 -10.17
CA PHE A 161 2.18 6.92 -9.29
C PHE A 161 1.80 6.76 -7.81
N MET A 162 0.53 6.94 -7.46
CA MET A 162 0.05 6.70 -6.09
C MET A 162 0.21 5.23 -5.67
N ASN A 163 -0.04 4.28 -6.58
CA ASN A 163 0.13 2.86 -6.30
C ASN A 163 1.60 2.52 -6.00
N ILE A 164 2.54 3.07 -6.78
CA ILE A 164 3.99 2.91 -6.54
C ILE A 164 4.38 3.50 -5.19
N TYR A 165 3.86 4.67 -4.84
CA TYR A 165 4.03 5.25 -3.50
C TYR A 165 3.55 4.29 -2.39
N ILE A 166 2.32 3.77 -2.48
CA ILE A 166 1.73 2.90 -1.45
C ILE A 166 2.53 1.60 -1.30
N VAL A 167 2.84 0.91 -2.40
CA VAL A 167 3.58 -0.37 -2.34
C VAL A 167 5.04 -0.16 -1.92
N GLY A 168 5.65 0.95 -2.31
CA GLY A 168 7.01 1.31 -1.90
C GLY A 168 7.10 1.69 -0.43
N LEU A 169 6.15 2.48 0.07
CA LEU A 169 6.06 2.84 1.48
C LEU A 169 5.84 1.61 2.36
N ASN A 170 4.99 0.68 1.92
CA ASN A 170 4.81 -0.60 2.61
C ASN A 170 6.14 -1.36 2.69
N GLN A 171 6.91 -1.44 1.58
CA GLN A 171 8.21 -2.12 1.58
C GLN A 171 9.22 -1.44 2.51
N LEU A 172 9.31 -0.12 2.52
CA LEU A 172 10.18 0.64 3.44
C LEU A 172 9.83 0.37 4.91
N SER A 173 8.54 0.19 5.22
CA SER A 173 8.06 -0.02 6.59
C SER A 173 8.15 -1.47 7.07
N ASP A 174 8.36 -2.40 6.14
CA ASP A 174 8.32 -3.85 6.36
C ASP A 174 9.60 -4.55 5.85
N ILE A 175 10.73 -3.85 5.74
CA ILE A 175 12.00 -4.42 5.23
C ILE A 175 12.33 -5.75 5.90
N ASP A 176 12.30 -5.80 7.23
CA ASP A 176 12.67 -7.02 7.98
C ASP A 176 11.63 -8.13 7.88
N ILE A 177 10.35 -7.79 7.70
CA ILE A 177 9.27 -8.76 7.45
C ILE A 177 9.40 -9.34 6.03
N ASP A 178 9.64 -8.47 5.05
CA ASP A 178 9.78 -8.86 3.64
C ASP A 178 11.10 -9.61 3.40
N LYS A 179 12.15 -9.49 4.24
CA LYS A 179 13.31 -10.41 4.20
C LYS A 179 12.91 -11.87 4.42
N VAL A 180 11.92 -12.12 5.27
CA VAL A 180 11.38 -13.48 5.50
C VAL A 180 10.36 -13.85 4.42
N ASN A 181 9.44 -12.94 4.12
CA ASN A 181 8.29 -13.27 3.28
C ASN A 181 8.58 -13.20 1.78
N LYS A 182 9.38 -12.22 1.36
CA LYS A 182 9.62 -11.81 -0.03
C LYS A 182 11.08 -11.36 -0.25
N PRO A 183 12.07 -12.24 -0.03
CA PRO A 183 13.50 -11.88 -0.04
C PRO A 183 13.99 -11.36 -1.40
N TYR A 184 13.25 -11.60 -2.48
CA TYR A 184 13.58 -11.13 -3.84
C TYR A 184 13.26 -9.65 -4.08
N LEU A 185 12.57 -8.97 -3.17
CA LEU A 185 12.22 -7.56 -3.33
C LEU A 185 13.45 -6.67 -3.14
N PRO A 186 13.63 -5.60 -3.94
CA PRO A 186 14.88 -4.81 -3.95
C PRO A 186 15.30 -4.23 -2.60
N LEU A 187 14.34 -3.80 -1.76
CA LEU A 187 14.65 -3.27 -0.42
C LEU A 187 14.97 -4.39 0.59
N ALA A 188 14.36 -5.56 0.44
CA ALA A 188 14.60 -6.70 1.31
C ALA A 188 15.92 -7.42 0.97
N SER A 189 16.25 -7.52 -0.32
CA SER A 189 17.51 -8.09 -0.82
C SER A 189 18.72 -7.18 -0.61
N GLY A 190 18.51 -5.89 -0.34
CA GLY A 190 19.56 -4.89 -0.21
C GLY A 190 20.05 -4.31 -1.55
N GLU A 191 19.40 -4.66 -2.67
CA GLU A 191 19.68 -4.09 -4.00
C GLU A 191 19.37 -2.59 -4.04
N TYR A 192 18.33 -2.16 -3.31
CA TYR A 192 18.05 -0.75 -3.04
C TYR A 192 18.45 -0.37 -1.61
N SER A 193 19.16 0.75 -1.49
CA SER A 193 19.34 1.38 -0.19
C SER A 193 18.02 1.95 0.34
N VAL A 194 17.92 2.10 1.65
CA VAL A 194 16.77 2.77 2.29
C VAL A 194 16.60 4.19 1.75
N GLY A 195 17.71 4.93 1.55
CA GLY A 195 17.70 6.27 0.96
C GLY A 195 17.11 6.29 -0.46
N THR A 196 17.50 5.34 -1.31
CA THR A 196 16.94 5.17 -2.66
C THR A 196 15.44 4.89 -2.60
N GLY A 197 15.01 3.99 -1.72
CA GLY A 197 13.59 3.69 -1.52
C GLY A 197 12.78 4.91 -1.09
N ILE A 198 13.30 5.70 -0.14
CA ILE A 198 12.66 6.96 0.30
C ILE A 198 12.54 7.92 -0.88
N MET A 199 13.63 8.15 -1.63
CA MET A 199 13.62 9.06 -2.79
C MET A 199 12.59 8.65 -3.84
N ILE A 200 12.50 7.36 -4.17
CA ILE A 200 11.51 6.85 -5.13
C ILE A 200 10.10 7.13 -4.60
N VAL A 201 9.79 6.68 -3.38
CA VAL A 201 8.46 6.82 -2.77
C VAL A 201 8.02 8.28 -2.68
N THR A 202 8.90 9.18 -2.22
CA THR A 202 8.58 10.61 -2.13
C THR A 202 8.38 11.24 -3.50
N SER A 203 9.20 10.87 -4.50
CA SER A 203 9.07 11.40 -5.86
C SER A 203 7.74 11.00 -6.49
N PHE A 204 7.37 9.72 -6.41
CA PHE A 204 6.08 9.23 -6.92
C PHE A 204 4.87 9.84 -6.20
N LEU A 205 4.97 10.10 -4.89
CA LEU A 205 3.92 10.83 -4.16
C LEU A 205 3.73 12.24 -4.70
N ILE A 206 4.83 13.00 -4.83
CA ILE A 206 4.80 14.38 -5.31
C ILE A 206 4.24 14.42 -6.73
N MET A 207 4.73 13.55 -7.62
CA MET A 207 4.25 13.47 -9.01
C MET A 207 2.76 13.12 -9.09
N SER A 208 2.28 12.21 -8.24
CA SER A 208 0.87 11.83 -8.21
C SER A 208 -0.03 12.97 -7.78
N LEU A 209 0.27 13.63 -6.65
CA LEU A 209 -0.53 14.74 -6.14
C LEU A 209 -0.43 15.98 -7.04
N TRP A 210 0.76 16.25 -7.59
CA TRP A 210 0.96 17.31 -8.57
C TRP A 210 0.11 17.09 -9.81
N LEU A 211 0.12 15.88 -10.38
CA LEU A 211 -0.71 15.56 -11.55
C LEU A 211 -2.20 15.67 -11.23
N GLY A 212 -2.63 15.15 -10.06
CA GLY A 212 -4.01 15.29 -9.60
C GLY A 212 -4.46 16.74 -9.45
N TRP A 213 -3.55 17.63 -9.02
CA TRP A 213 -3.80 19.07 -8.92
C TRP A 213 -3.87 19.74 -10.29
N VAL A 214 -2.90 19.47 -11.18
CA VAL A 214 -2.83 20.07 -12.53
C VAL A 214 -4.01 19.66 -13.41
N VAL A 215 -4.48 18.42 -13.31
CA VAL A 215 -5.67 17.94 -14.03
C VAL A 215 -6.93 18.71 -13.59
N GLY A 216 -6.99 19.22 -12.35
CA GLY A 216 -8.13 20.02 -11.87
C GLY A 216 -9.42 19.21 -11.67
N SER A 217 -9.32 17.88 -11.55
CA SER A 217 -10.45 17.01 -11.26
C SER A 217 -10.55 16.72 -9.76
N TRP A 218 -11.54 17.31 -9.10
CA TRP A 218 -11.79 17.08 -7.67
C TRP A 218 -11.95 15.61 -7.28
N PRO A 219 -12.72 14.77 -8.00
CA PRO A 219 -12.81 13.34 -7.69
C PRO A 219 -11.45 12.65 -7.71
N LEU A 220 -10.65 12.91 -8.75
CA LEU A 220 -9.31 12.33 -8.88
C LEU A 220 -8.41 12.81 -7.74
N PHE A 221 -8.35 14.12 -7.48
CA PHE A 221 -7.52 14.67 -6.41
C PHE A 221 -7.86 14.06 -5.04
N TRP A 222 -9.14 14.01 -4.67
CA TRP A 222 -9.57 13.41 -3.40
C TRP A 222 -9.27 11.92 -3.34
N ALA A 223 -9.41 11.19 -4.45
CA ALA A 223 -9.03 9.78 -4.50
C ALA A 223 -7.55 9.58 -4.17
N LEU A 224 -6.68 10.39 -4.77
CA LEU A 224 -5.23 10.34 -4.56
C LEU A 224 -4.87 10.76 -3.13
N PHE A 225 -5.46 11.85 -2.63
CA PHE A 225 -5.21 12.35 -1.28
C PHE A 225 -5.65 11.36 -0.19
N ILE A 226 -6.87 10.81 -0.30
CA ILE A 226 -7.35 9.81 0.66
C ILE A 226 -6.51 8.53 0.56
N SER A 227 -6.14 8.10 -0.64
CA SER A 227 -5.27 6.93 -0.83
C SER A 227 -3.88 7.15 -0.21
N PHE A 228 -3.33 8.37 -0.30
CA PHE A 228 -2.11 8.76 0.40
C PHE A 228 -2.25 8.62 1.92
N VAL A 229 -3.30 9.21 2.51
CA VAL A 229 -3.55 9.15 3.96
C VAL A 229 -3.73 7.70 4.41
N LEU A 230 -4.54 6.92 3.72
CA LEU A 230 -4.79 5.52 4.05
C LEU A 230 -3.53 4.66 3.89
N GLY A 231 -2.77 4.83 2.81
CA GLY A 231 -1.51 4.12 2.57
C GLY A 231 -0.45 4.43 3.63
N THR A 232 -0.38 5.70 4.04
CA THR A 232 0.49 6.18 5.13
C THR A 232 0.10 5.56 6.47
N ALA A 233 -1.17 5.68 6.86
CA ALA A 233 -1.69 5.16 8.11
C ALA A 233 -1.61 3.62 8.18
N TYR A 234 -1.73 2.96 7.04
CA TYR A 234 -1.57 1.51 6.92
C TYR A 234 -0.13 1.04 7.20
N SER A 235 0.87 1.76 6.69
CA SER A 235 2.27 1.29 6.64
C SER A 235 3.15 1.81 7.79
N ILE A 236 3.08 3.11 8.10
CA ILE A 236 4.07 3.79 8.95
C ILE A 236 3.98 3.32 10.41
N ASN A 237 5.13 2.99 11.00
CA ASN A 237 5.26 2.53 12.38
C ASN A 237 5.30 3.69 13.39
N LEU A 238 4.22 4.46 13.48
CA LEU A 238 4.03 5.50 14.50
C LEU A 238 2.86 5.15 15.43
N PRO A 239 2.80 5.70 16.66
CA PRO A 239 1.64 5.54 17.54
C PRO A 239 0.35 5.92 16.81
N LEU A 240 -0.71 5.12 16.96
CA LEU A 240 -2.01 5.24 16.25
C LEU A 240 -2.00 4.94 14.74
N LEU A 241 -0.82 4.83 14.12
CA LEU A 241 -0.64 4.38 12.73
C LEU A 241 -0.24 2.89 12.72
N ARG A 242 0.15 2.37 11.56
CA ARG A 242 0.41 0.94 11.30
C ARG A 242 -0.84 0.07 11.43
N TRP A 243 -1.92 0.52 10.80
CA TRP A 243 -3.20 -0.17 10.80
C TRP A 243 -3.14 -1.61 10.25
N LYS A 244 -2.09 -1.95 9.49
CA LYS A 244 -1.78 -3.33 9.08
C LYS A 244 -1.70 -4.31 10.26
N ARG A 245 -1.37 -3.87 11.49
CA ARG A 245 -1.34 -4.74 12.68
C ARG A 245 -2.71 -5.32 13.04
N SER A 246 -3.79 -4.64 12.68
CA SER A 246 -5.16 -5.13 12.87
C SER A 246 -5.70 -5.68 11.56
N ALA A 247 -6.00 -6.99 11.53
CA ALA A 247 -6.48 -7.67 10.33
C ALA A 247 -7.77 -7.04 9.76
N VAL A 248 -8.68 -6.60 10.64
CA VAL A 248 -9.93 -5.94 10.23
C VAL A 248 -9.65 -4.57 9.62
N VAL A 249 -8.83 -3.74 10.28
CA VAL A 249 -8.54 -2.39 9.76
C VAL A 249 -7.74 -2.48 8.46
N ALA A 250 -6.80 -3.41 8.37
CA ALA A 250 -6.06 -3.71 7.14
C ALA A 250 -6.99 -4.05 5.97
N ALA A 251 -7.96 -4.96 6.19
CA ALA A 251 -8.94 -5.32 5.18
C ALA A 251 -9.84 -4.14 4.79
N MET A 252 -10.29 -3.34 5.78
CA MET A 252 -11.10 -2.14 5.54
C MET A 252 -10.35 -1.08 4.73
N CYS A 253 -9.06 -0.86 4.97
CA CYS A 253 -8.25 0.05 4.16
C CYS A 253 -8.15 -0.39 2.70
N ILE A 254 -7.90 -1.69 2.48
CA ILE A 254 -7.77 -2.24 1.14
C ILE A 254 -9.11 -2.16 0.42
N LEU A 255 -10.22 -2.51 1.08
CA LEU A 255 -11.56 -2.35 0.55
C LEU A 255 -11.86 -0.89 0.22
N ALA A 256 -11.60 0.05 1.13
CA ALA A 256 -11.87 1.47 0.91
C ALA A 256 -11.13 1.98 -0.34
N VAL A 257 -9.84 1.67 -0.49
CA VAL A 257 -9.05 2.09 -1.66
C VAL A 257 -9.51 1.37 -2.93
N ARG A 258 -9.53 0.04 -2.92
CA ARG A 258 -9.68 -0.79 -4.13
C ARG A 258 -11.13 -0.92 -4.60
N ALA A 259 -12.08 -1.03 -3.67
CA ALA A 259 -13.48 -1.25 -4.03
C ALA A 259 -14.29 0.05 -4.10
N VAL A 260 -14.01 1.02 -3.22
CA VAL A 260 -14.84 2.23 -3.11
C VAL A 260 -14.21 3.39 -3.86
N ILE A 261 -13.00 3.80 -3.46
CA ILE A 261 -12.34 4.98 -4.03
C ILE A 261 -12.05 4.78 -5.52
N VAL A 262 -11.41 3.66 -5.89
CA VAL A 262 -11.09 3.38 -7.30
C VAL A 262 -12.36 3.31 -8.17
N GLN A 263 -13.44 2.70 -7.68
CA GLN A 263 -14.65 2.56 -8.50
C GLN A 263 -15.42 3.88 -8.60
N LEU A 264 -15.67 4.57 -7.47
CA LEU A 264 -16.50 5.77 -7.47
C LEU A 264 -15.75 6.98 -8.03
N ALA A 265 -14.53 7.24 -7.56
CA ALA A 265 -13.86 8.50 -7.87
C ALA A 265 -13.41 8.57 -9.33
N PHE A 266 -12.97 7.46 -9.92
CA PHE A 266 -12.52 7.41 -11.30
C PHE A 266 -13.71 7.43 -12.27
N PHE A 267 -14.82 6.79 -11.92
CA PHE A 267 -16.08 6.98 -12.64
C PHE A 267 -16.53 8.43 -12.64
N LEU A 268 -16.50 9.07 -11.47
CA LEU A 268 -16.86 10.47 -11.28
C LEU A 268 -15.89 11.43 -11.99
N HIS A 269 -14.61 11.07 -12.08
CA HIS A 269 -13.65 11.78 -12.92
C HIS A 269 -14.10 11.78 -14.38
N MET A 270 -14.45 10.62 -14.94
CA MET A 270 -14.95 10.55 -16.32
C MET A 270 -16.27 11.30 -16.50
N GLN A 271 -17.24 11.10 -15.61
CA GLN A 271 -18.54 11.77 -15.75
C GLN A 271 -18.45 13.29 -15.58
N MET A 272 -17.92 13.77 -14.46
CA MET A 272 -17.99 15.19 -14.11
C MET A 272 -16.86 16.01 -14.73
N HIS A 273 -15.66 15.45 -14.84
CA HIS A 273 -14.51 16.21 -15.34
C HIS A 273 -14.35 16.07 -16.85
N VAL A 274 -14.38 14.85 -17.39
CA VAL A 274 -14.16 14.62 -18.84
C VAL A 274 -15.41 14.97 -19.64
N TYR A 275 -16.56 14.42 -19.26
CA TYR A 275 -17.82 14.63 -20.00
C TYR A 275 -18.64 15.83 -19.52
N LYS A 276 -18.26 16.49 -18.42
CA LYS A 276 -19.01 17.60 -17.81
C LYS A 276 -20.49 17.29 -17.51
N ARG A 277 -20.77 16.02 -17.18
CA ARG A 277 -22.11 15.52 -16.83
C ARG A 277 -22.31 15.62 -15.31
N PRO A 278 -23.56 15.77 -14.83
CA PRO A 278 -23.85 15.69 -13.40
C PRO A 278 -23.50 14.31 -12.86
N ALA A 279 -23.14 14.23 -11.57
CA ALA A 279 -22.87 12.96 -10.90
C ALA A 279 -24.11 12.06 -10.93
N ALA A 280 -24.03 10.93 -11.64
CA ALA A 280 -25.10 9.94 -11.68
C ALA A 280 -24.53 8.53 -11.53
N PHE A 281 -24.84 7.87 -10.41
CA PHE A 281 -24.42 6.50 -10.16
C PHE A 281 -25.26 5.53 -11.00
N SER A 282 -24.60 4.82 -11.92
CA SER A 282 -25.27 3.83 -12.78
C SER A 282 -25.41 2.48 -12.07
N ARG A 283 -26.40 1.66 -12.48
CA ARG A 283 -26.55 0.29 -11.96
C ARG A 283 -25.28 -0.56 -12.18
N PRO A 284 -24.61 -0.51 -13.35
CA PRO A 284 -23.33 -1.19 -13.55
C PRO A 284 -22.24 -0.75 -12.57
N LEU A 285 -22.18 0.53 -12.20
CA LEU A 285 -21.21 1.01 -11.22
C LEU A 285 -21.48 0.45 -9.82
N ILE A 286 -22.74 0.42 -9.39
CA ILE A 286 -23.13 -0.15 -8.08
C ILE A 286 -22.76 -1.63 -8.04
N PHE A 287 -23.11 -2.37 -9.09
CA PHE A 287 -22.73 -3.77 -9.23
C PHE A 287 -21.21 -3.97 -9.19
N ALA A 288 -20.47 -3.18 -9.97
CA ALA A 288 -19.02 -3.27 -10.03
C ALA A 288 -18.35 -2.96 -8.68
N THR A 289 -18.88 -1.98 -7.94
CA THR A 289 -18.43 -1.59 -6.60
C THR A 289 -18.71 -2.71 -5.59
N ALA A 290 -19.89 -3.32 -5.64
CA ALA A 290 -20.26 -4.44 -4.78
C ALA A 290 -19.37 -5.67 -5.03
N PHE A 291 -19.19 -6.06 -6.30
CA PHE A 291 -18.31 -7.18 -6.66
C PHE A 291 -16.86 -6.91 -6.23
N MET A 292 -16.33 -5.72 -6.51
CA MET A 292 -14.99 -5.34 -6.09
C MET A 292 -14.82 -5.28 -4.57
N SER A 293 -15.89 -5.10 -3.80
CA SER A 293 -15.84 -5.15 -2.34
C SER A 293 -15.54 -6.56 -1.84
N PHE A 294 -16.23 -7.58 -2.36
CA PHE A 294 -15.91 -8.99 -2.08
C PHE A 294 -14.48 -9.33 -2.52
N PHE A 295 -14.12 -8.92 -3.74
CA PHE A 295 -12.80 -9.20 -4.30
C PHE A 295 -11.67 -8.54 -3.49
N SER A 296 -11.89 -7.33 -2.97
CA SER A 296 -10.90 -6.60 -2.16
C SER A 296 -10.68 -7.26 -0.80
N ILE A 297 -11.72 -7.79 -0.17
CA ILE A 297 -11.59 -8.59 1.06
C ILE A 297 -10.76 -9.84 0.76
N VAL A 298 -11.06 -10.52 -0.34
CA VAL A 298 -10.34 -11.72 -0.77
C VAL A 298 -8.87 -11.42 -0.99
N ILE A 299 -8.50 -10.36 -1.72
CA ILE A 299 -7.08 -9.97 -1.89
C ILE A 299 -6.44 -9.68 -0.53
N ALA A 300 -7.15 -8.95 0.34
CA ALA A 300 -6.62 -8.58 1.66
C ALA A 300 -6.30 -9.81 2.52
N LEU A 301 -7.11 -10.87 2.44
CA LEU A 301 -6.86 -12.13 3.13
C LEU A 301 -5.81 -13.00 2.42
N PHE A 302 -5.89 -13.10 1.08
CA PHE A 302 -4.99 -13.96 0.30
C PHE A 302 -3.54 -13.51 0.37
N LYS A 303 -3.28 -12.19 0.40
CA LYS A 303 -1.91 -11.67 0.50
C LYS A 303 -1.22 -12.12 1.80
N ASP A 304 -2.00 -12.34 2.87
CA ASP A 304 -1.50 -12.71 4.19
C ASP A 304 -1.22 -14.22 4.31
N ILE A 305 -1.67 -15.04 3.35
CA ILE A 305 -1.42 -16.49 3.35
C ILE A 305 0.07 -16.81 3.15
N PRO A 306 0.73 -16.37 2.06
CA PRO A 306 2.16 -16.62 1.89
C PRO A 306 3.04 -15.83 2.87
N ASP A 307 2.47 -14.83 3.55
CA ASP A 307 3.16 -13.93 4.48
C ASP A 307 3.12 -14.43 5.94
N ILE A 308 2.53 -15.61 6.21
CA ILE A 308 2.26 -16.13 7.56
C ILE A 308 3.49 -16.20 8.47
N ASP A 309 4.66 -16.59 7.93
CA ASP A 309 5.87 -16.78 8.73
C ASP A 309 6.42 -15.44 9.23
N GLY A 310 6.59 -14.47 8.33
CA GLY A 310 7.01 -13.12 8.71
C GLY A 310 5.99 -12.43 9.62
N ASP A 311 4.69 -12.59 9.36
CA ASP A 311 3.65 -12.03 10.23
C ASP A 311 3.75 -12.60 11.66
N LYS A 312 3.99 -13.91 11.80
CA LYS A 312 4.12 -14.56 13.11
C LYS A 312 5.37 -14.10 13.86
N ILE A 313 6.52 -14.00 13.18
CA ILE A 313 7.80 -13.57 13.78
C ILE A 313 7.71 -12.13 14.29
N PHE A 314 7.08 -11.23 13.51
CA PHE A 314 6.98 -9.81 13.85
C PHE A 314 5.69 -9.44 14.61
N GLY A 315 4.94 -10.44 15.12
CA GLY A 315 3.78 -10.25 15.99
C GLY A 315 2.56 -9.64 15.30
N ILE A 316 2.45 -9.72 13.98
CA ILE A 316 1.26 -9.29 13.22
C ILE A 316 0.19 -10.37 13.36
N ARG A 317 -0.93 -10.02 14.00
CA ARG A 317 -2.04 -10.96 14.24
C ARG A 317 -3.04 -10.98 13.07
N SER A 318 -2.57 -11.31 11.87
CA SER A 318 -3.40 -11.45 10.66
C SER A 318 -4.42 -12.60 10.78
N PHE A 319 -5.44 -12.63 9.93
CA PHE A 319 -6.44 -13.71 9.94
C PHE A 319 -5.79 -15.08 9.68
N THR A 320 -4.81 -15.12 8.77
CA THR A 320 -4.05 -16.33 8.47
C THR A 320 -3.28 -16.84 9.68
N VAL A 321 -2.64 -15.96 10.46
CA VAL A 321 -1.95 -16.34 11.70
C VAL A 321 -2.92 -16.89 12.76
N ARG A 322 -4.14 -16.32 12.86
CA ARG A 322 -5.13 -16.73 13.87
C ARG A 322 -5.90 -18.01 13.52
N MET A 323 -6.29 -18.17 12.26
CA MET A 323 -7.19 -19.25 11.81
C MET A 323 -6.45 -20.36 11.06
N GLY A 324 -5.21 -20.10 10.63
CA GLY A 324 -4.40 -21.01 9.83
C GLY A 324 -4.61 -20.85 8.32
N GLN A 325 -3.55 -21.08 7.56
CA GLN A 325 -3.52 -20.92 6.10
C GLN A 325 -4.63 -21.68 5.36
N LYS A 326 -4.88 -22.94 5.72
CA LYS A 326 -5.85 -23.81 5.03
C LYS A 326 -7.27 -23.30 5.19
N ARG A 327 -7.65 -22.84 6.39
CA ARG A 327 -8.99 -22.30 6.65
C ARG A 327 -9.19 -20.99 5.89
N VAL A 328 -8.23 -20.07 5.96
CA VAL A 328 -8.31 -18.78 5.26
C VAL A 328 -8.35 -18.97 3.74
N PHE A 329 -7.56 -19.88 3.19
CA PHE A 329 -7.61 -20.22 1.77
C PHE A 329 -9.03 -20.59 1.32
N TRP A 330 -9.67 -21.56 1.98
CA TRP A 330 -11.02 -22.00 1.62
C TRP A 330 -12.10 -20.95 1.89
N ILE A 331 -11.94 -20.10 2.90
CA ILE A 331 -12.80 -18.92 3.11
C ILE A 331 -12.72 -17.99 1.89
N CYS A 332 -11.51 -17.67 1.43
CA CYS A 332 -11.32 -16.81 0.28
C CYS A 332 -11.91 -17.41 -1.01
N ILE A 333 -11.73 -18.72 -1.25
CA ILE A 333 -12.37 -19.40 -2.38
C ILE A 333 -13.90 -19.31 -2.27
N SER A 334 -14.45 -19.61 -1.10
CA SER A 334 -15.91 -19.56 -0.88
C SER A 334 -16.49 -18.15 -1.11
N LEU A 335 -15.76 -17.11 -0.68
CA LEU A 335 -16.15 -15.71 -0.94
C LEU A 335 -16.12 -15.35 -2.42
N LEU A 336 -15.12 -15.83 -3.17
CA LEU A 336 -15.06 -15.62 -4.62
C LEU A 336 -16.18 -16.38 -5.35
N GLU A 337 -16.42 -17.65 -5.02
CA GLU A 337 -17.52 -18.44 -5.59
C GLU A 337 -18.88 -17.79 -5.33
N MET A 338 -19.08 -17.25 -4.12
CA MET A 338 -20.28 -16.48 -3.78
C MET A 338 -20.40 -15.22 -4.64
N ALA A 339 -19.31 -14.45 -4.81
CA ALA A 339 -19.30 -13.26 -5.65
C ALA A 339 -19.62 -13.59 -7.12
N TYR A 340 -19.06 -14.68 -7.66
CA TYR A 340 -19.39 -15.16 -9.00
C TYR A 340 -20.84 -15.61 -9.13
N SER A 341 -21.37 -16.32 -8.13
CA SER A 341 -22.77 -16.75 -8.10
C SER A 341 -23.72 -15.54 -8.12
N VAL A 342 -23.44 -14.52 -7.30
CA VAL A 342 -24.20 -13.26 -7.30
C VAL A 342 -24.10 -12.56 -8.66
N ALA A 343 -22.91 -12.51 -9.26
CA ALA A 343 -22.72 -11.93 -10.58
C ALA A 343 -23.52 -12.65 -11.68
N VAL A 344 -23.57 -13.99 -11.63
CA VAL A 344 -24.39 -14.80 -12.55
C VAL A 344 -25.88 -14.49 -12.37
N LEU A 345 -26.37 -14.41 -11.12
CA LEU A 345 -27.78 -14.07 -10.84
C LEU A 345 -28.15 -12.68 -11.35
N VAL A 346 -27.28 -11.68 -11.11
CA VAL A 346 -27.48 -10.32 -11.61
C VAL A 346 -27.46 -10.30 -13.14
N GLY A 347 -26.49 -10.98 -13.77
CA GLY A 347 -26.42 -11.08 -15.23
C GLY A 347 -27.65 -11.76 -15.85
N ALA A 348 -28.18 -12.80 -15.21
CA ALA A 348 -29.38 -13.50 -15.65
C ALA A 348 -30.64 -12.61 -15.64
N SER A 349 -30.67 -11.61 -14.75
CA SER A 349 -31.75 -10.61 -14.67
C SER A 349 -31.68 -9.52 -15.73
N SER A 350 -30.60 -9.44 -16.52
CA SER A 350 -30.46 -8.45 -17.59
C SER A 350 -31.50 -8.64 -18.70
N GLY A 351 -32.05 -7.53 -19.21
CA GLY A 351 -32.98 -7.53 -20.34
C GLY A 351 -32.29 -7.75 -21.69
N PHE A 352 -30.98 -7.49 -21.78
CA PHE A 352 -30.23 -7.57 -23.03
C PHE A 352 -29.52 -8.93 -23.16
N MET A 353 -29.80 -9.65 -24.26
CA MET A 353 -29.33 -11.04 -24.44
C MET A 353 -27.81 -11.16 -24.49
N LEU A 354 -27.11 -10.23 -25.14
CA LEU A 354 -25.66 -10.27 -25.22
C LEU A 354 -25.01 -10.04 -23.84
N SER A 355 -25.45 -9.01 -23.09
CA SER A 355 -24.98 -8.75 -21.72
C SER A 355 -25.27 -9.92 -20.80
N LYS A 356 -26.46 -10.54 -20.93
CA LYS A 356 -26.82 -11.78 -20.22
C LYS A 356 -25.87 -12.92 -20.53
N CYS A 357 -25.65 -13.25 -21.81
CA CYS A 357 -24.77 -14.33 -22.21
C CYS A 357 -23.33 -14.11 -21.76
N VAL A 358 -22.78 -12.91 -21.97
CA VAL A 358 -21.40 -12.57 -21.60
C VAL A 358 -21.20 -12.66 -20.10
N THR A 359 -22.11 -12.08 -19.31
CA THR A 359 -22.00 -12.04 -17.85
C THR A 359 -22.20 -13.44 -17.26
N VAL A 360 -23.26 -14.16 -17.65
CA VAL A 360 -23.55 -15.50 -17.12
C VAL A 360 -22.46 -16.50 -17.50
N LEU A 361 -22.11 -16.61 -18.78
CA LEU A 361 -21.09 -17.57 -19.22
C LEU A 361 -19.71 -17.18 -18.70
N GLY A 362 -19.35 -15.89 -18.76
CA GLY A 362 -18.06 -15.39 -18.30
C GLY A 362 -17.82 -15.67 -16.82
N HIS A 363 -18.75 -15.29 -15.94
CA HIS A 363 -18.61 -15.54 -14.51
C HIS A 363 -18.72 -17.02 -14.13
N THR A 364 -19.53 -17.82 -14.85
CA THR A 364 -19.60 -19.27 -14.64
C THR A 364 -18.27 -19.96 -15.00
N ILE A 365 -17.66 -19.59 -16.13
CA ILE A 365 -16.36 -20.12 -16.52
C ILE A 365 -15.29 -19.73 -15.48
N LEU A 366 -15.27 -18.47 -15.04
CA LEU A 366 -14.32 -18.02 -14.01
C LEU A 366 -14.48 -18.79 -12.69
N ALA A 367 -15.71 -19.03 -12.24
CA ALA A 367 -16.01 -19.84 -11.06
C ALA A 367 -15.50 -21.28 -11.21
N VAL A 368 -15.84 -21.95 -12.32
CA VAL A 368 -15.40 -23.33 -12.57
C VAL A 368 -13.87 -23.43 -12.63
N VAL A 369 -13.21 -22.50 -13.32
CA VAL A 369 -11.75 -22.47 -13.42
C VAL A 369 -11.11 -22.19 -12.05
N LEU A 370 -11.66 -21.26 -11.26
CA LEU A 370 -11.21 -20.97 -9.90
C LEU A 370 -11.29 -22.21 -9.02
N TRP A 371 -12.46 -22.85 -8.97
CA TRP A 371 -12.71 -24.04 -8.15
C TRP A 371 -11.80 -25.20 -8.52
N ASN A 372 -11.68 -25.50 -9.81
CA ASN A 372 -10.84 -26.60 -10.29
C ASN A 372 -9.36 -26.36 -9.97
N ARG A 373 -8.89 -25.12 -10.13
CA ARG A 373 -7.51 -24.78 -9.80
C ARG A 373 -7.27 -24.72 -8.29
N ALA A 374 -8.25 -24.32 -7.50
CA ALA A 374 -8.13 -24.28 -6.03
C ALA A 374 -7.95 -25.68 -5.43
N LYS A 375 -8.61 -26.69 -5.98
CA LYS A 375 -8.49 -28.09 -5.53
C LYS A 375 -7.10 -28.69 -5.72
N SER A 376 -6.34 -28.23 -6.71
CA SER A 376 -5.02 -28.76 -7.03
C SER A 376 -3.87 -28.02 -6.35
N VAL A 377 -4.15 -26.99 -5.54
CA VAL A 377 -3.11 -26.24 -4.83
C VAL A 377 -2.60 -27.04 -3.64
N ASP A 378 -1.30 -27.31 -3.63
CA ASP A 378 -0.62 -27.77 -2.42
C ASP A 378 -0.47 -26.60 -1.42
N LEU A 379 -1.26 -26.64 -0.35
CA LEU A 379 -1.27 -25.62 0.70
C LEU A 379 -0.07 -25.72 1.65
N ASN A 380 0.81 -26.71 1.50
CA ASN A 380 2.07 -26.77 2.24
C ASN A 380 3.21 -26.07 1.49
N SER A 381 3.06 -25.84 0.18
CA SER A 381 4.04 -25.17 -0.66
C SER A 381 3.76 -23.67 -0.76
N LYS A 382 4.64 -22.86 -0.17
CA LYS A 382 4.60 -21.39 -0.29
C LYS A 382 4.66 -20.92 -1.74
N ALA A 383 5.40 -21.63 -2.60
CA ALA A 383 5.45 -21.35 -4.03
C ALA A 383 4.11 -21.60 -4.73
N ALA A 384 3.43 -22.71 -4.40
CA ALA A 384 2.11 -23.02 -4.95
C ALA A 384 1.05 -21.99 -4.51
N ILE A 385 1.04 -21.61 -3.22
CA ILE A 385 0.16 -20.56 -2.70
C ILE A 385 0.42 -19.22 -3.38
N THR A 386 1.69 -18.83 -3.53
CA THR A 386 2.05 -17.56 -4.19
C THR A 386 1.65 -17.56 -5.66
N SER A 387 1.86 -18.68 -6.37
CA SER A 387 1.40 -18.86 -7.75
C SER A 387 -0.12 -18.75 -7.86
N PHE A 388 -0.86 -19.36 -6.93
CA PHE A 388 -2.31 -19.26 -6.89
C PHE A 388 -2.78 -17.84 -6.57
N TYR A 389 -2.12 -17.13 -5.66
CA TYR A 389 -2.40 -15.71 -5.39
C TYR A 389 -2.22 -14.84 -6.66
N MET A 390 -1.15 -15.06 -7.44
CA MET A 390 -0.98 -14.38 -8.72
C MET A 390 -2.07 -14.77 -9.73
N PHE A 391 -2.56 -16.00 -9.70
CA PHE A 391 -3.71 -16.40 -10.50
C PHE A 391 -5.00 -15.67 -10.10
N VAL A 392 -5.26 -15.47 -8.80
CA VAL A 392 -6.41 -14.67 -8.34
C VAL A 392 -6.34 -13.25 -8.92
N TRP A 393 -5.16 -12.63 -8.97
CA TRP A 393 -4.98 -11.33 -9.65
C TRP A 393 -5.27 -11.37 -11.15
N LYS A 394 -4.92 -12.46 -11.85
CA LYS A 394 -5.28 -12.64 -13.26
C LYS A 394 -6.79 -12.77 -13.43
N VAL A 395 -7.44 -13.52 -12.56
CA VAL A 395 -8.90 -13.66 -12.53
C VAL A 395 -9.59 -12.29 -12.30
N ASN A 396 -9.04 -11.44 -11.44
CA ASN A 396 -9.47 -10.05 -11.29
C ASN A 396 -9.39 -9.26 -12.61
N ALA A 397 -8.28 -9.42 -13.33
CA ALA A 397 -8.07 -8.75 -14.61
C ALA A 397 -9.14 -9.17 -15.64
N TYR A 398 -9.48 -10.46 -15.71
CA TYR A 398 -10.57 -10.95 -16.55
C TYR A 398 -11.93 -10.41 -16.13
N TYR A 399 -12.18 -10.29 -14.82
CA TYR A 399 -13.41 -9.65 -14.33
C TYR A 399 -13.55 -8.21 -14.84
N HIS A 400 -12.50 -7.39 -14.75
CA HIS A 400 -12.54 -6.00 -15.24
C HIS A 400 -12.89 -5.91 -16.72
N TYR A 401 -12.43 -6.88 -17.52
CA TYR A 401 -12.80 -6.99 -18.93
C TYR A 401 -14.28 -7.35 -19.13
N LEU A 402 -14.80 -8.36 -18.40
CA LEU A 402 -16.22 -8.72 -18.46
C LEU A 402 -17.13 -7.56 -18.05
N ASN A 403 -16.77 -6.87 -16.97
CA ASN A 403 -17.52 -5.74 -16.45
C ASN A 403 -17.54 -4.54 -17.42
N ALA A 404 -16.48 -4.37 -18.22
CA ALA A 404 -16.42 -3.34 -19.26
C ALA A 404 -17.31 -3.66 -20.48
N ILE A 405 -17.63 -4.93 -20.72
CA ILE A 405 -18.46 -5.38 -21.86
C ILE A 405 -19.94 -5.44 -21.49
N ALA A 406 -20.26 -5.63 -20.21
CA ALA A 406 -21.63 -5.73 -19.72
C ALA A 406 -22.44 -4.41 -19.75
N VAL A 407 -21.93 -3.38 -20.43
CA VAL A 407 -22.58 -2.07 -20.61
C VAL A 407 -23.94 -2.26 -21.30
N GLU A 408 -24.96 -1.63 -20.71
CA GLU A 408 -26.37 -1.68 -21.13
C GLU A 408 -26.61 -1.15 -22.54
#